data_AF-A0A8S9VX51-F1
#
_entry.id   AF-A0A8S9VX51-F1
#
_cell.length_a   1.000
_cell.length_b   1.000
_cell.length_c   1.000
_cell.angle_alpha   90.00
_cell.angle_beta   90.00
_cell.angle_gamma   90.00
#
_symmetry.space_group_name_H-M   'P 1'
#
loop_
_entity.id
_entity.type
_entity.pdbx_description
1 polymer ?
#
loop_
_entity_poly.entity_id
_entity_poly.type
_entity_poly.pdbx_seq_one_letter_code
_entity_poly.pdbx_strand_id
1 'polypeptide(L)' 'MLMTEYVRTTIKLREDVYQTLKKEAGTKKVSEKINEILINTLFKEKKSLFGTMEKTDMSDLREHEDRL' A
#
# COMPACT_ATOMS: atom_id res chain seq x y z
N MET A 1 -11.72 -10.31 19.71
CA MET A 1 -12.69 -9.36 19.12
C MET A 1 -12.16 -7.96 19.42
N LEU A 2 -11.29 -7.42 18.55
CA LEU A 2 -10.78 -6.05 18.74
C LEU A 2 -11.84 -5.09 18.20
N MET A 3 -12.48 -4.36 19.11
CA MET A 3 -13.43 -3.31 18.78
C MET A 3 -12.61 -2.11 18.29
N THR A 4 -12.44 -1.98 16.97
CA THR A 4 -11.79 -0.81 16.38
C THR A 4 -12.71 0.40 16.57
N GLU A 5 -12.30 1.34 17.42
CA GLU A 5 -13.01 2.60 17.58
C GLU A 5 -12.92 3.41 16.28
N TYR A 6 -14.06 3.57 15.60
CA TYR A 6 -14.16 4.45 14.44
C TYR A 6 -14.33 5.89 14.91
N VAL A 7 -13.30 6.71 14.74
CA VAL A 7 -13.41 8.16 14.96
C VAL A 7 -14.12 8.79 13.76
N ARG A 8 -15.31 9.36 14.01
CA ARG A 8 -16.01 10.15 13.00
C ARG A 8 -15.18 11.38 12.69
N THR A 9 -14.67 11.44 11.46
CA THR A 9 -13.82 12.54 11.00
C THR A 9 -14.55 13.31 9.91
N THR A 10 -14.62 14.62 10.06
CA THR A 10 -15.12 15.51 9.01
C THR A 10 -13.94 15.99 8.17
N ILE A 11 -13.97 15.72 6.87
CA ILE A 11 -12.94 16.14 5.93
C ILE A 11 -13.54 17.07 4.87
N LYS A 12 -12.75 18.04 4.41
CA LYS A 12 -13.09 18.85 3.23
C LYS A 12 -12.51 18.17 2.00
N LEU A 13 -13.39 17.74 1.10
CA LEU A 13 -13.01 17.19 -0.20
C LEU A 13 -13.33 18.20 -1.30
N ARG A 14 -12.55 18.16 -2.37
CA ARG A 14 -12.89 18.87 -3.60
C ARG A 14 -14.09 18.18 -4.25
N GLU A 15 -14.99 18.95 -4.84
CA GLU A 15 -16.29 18.46 -5.32
C GLU A 15 -16.15 17.40 -6.42
N ASP A 16 -15.21 17.58 -7.34
CA ASP A 16 -14.83 16.62 -8.38
C ASP A 16 -14.43 15.24 -7.79
N VAL A 17 -13.60 15.25 -6.75
CA VAL A 17 -13.15 14.05 -6.04
C VAL A 17 -14.32 13.38 -5.33
N TYR A 18 -15.18 14.16 -4.66
CA TYR A 18 -16.36 13.63 -3.97
C TYR A 18 -17.33 12.94 -4.95
N GLN A 19 -17.60 13.55 -6.10
CA GLN A 19 -18.48 12.96 -7.13
C GLN A 19 -17.90 11.67 -7.70
N THR A 20 -16.58 11.62 -7.90
CA THR A 20 -15.89 10.43 -8.41
C THR A 20 -15.95 9.29 -7.40
N LEU A 21 -15.63 9.57 -6.13
CA LEU A 21 -15.75 8.61 -5.03
C LEU A 21 -17.19 8.11 -4.86
N LYS A 22 -18.18 8.99 -5.02
CA LYS A 22 -19.60 8.63 -4.93
C LYS A 22 -20.04 7.71 -6.07
N LYS A 23 -19.51 7.91 -7.28
CA LYS A 23 -19.76 7.04 -8.44
C LYS A 23 -19.15 5.66 -8.25
N GLU A 24 -17.93 5.59 -7.73
CA GLU A 24 -17.20 4.33 -7.57
C GLU A 24 -17.65 3.51 -6.36
N ALA A 25 -17.82 4.15 -5.19
CA ALA A 25 -18.14 3.46 -3.94
C ALA A 25 -19.64 3.29 -3.70
N GLY A 26 -20.48 4.08 -4.38
CA GLY A 26 -21.90 4.20 -4.08
C GLY A 26 -22.17 5.03 -2.81
N THR A 27 -23.42 5.43 -2.63
CA THR A 27 -23.84 6.41 -1.61
C THR A 27 -23.56 6.01 -0.15
N LYS A 28 -23.48 4.71 0.15
CA LYS A 28 -23.33 4.21 1.52
C LYS A 28 -21.90 3.85 1.93
N LYS A 29 -20.97 3.69 0.98
CA LYS A 29 -19.61 3.16 1.27
C LYS A 29 -18.47 4.16 1.03
N VAL A 30 -18.81 5.45 0.89
CA VAL A 30 -17.81 6.50 0.64
C VAL A 30 -16.76 6.56 1.77
N SER A 31 -17.19 6.43 3.04
CA SER A 31 -16.28 6.43 4.18
C SER A 31 -15.32 5.23 4.19
N GLU A 32 -15.83 4.04 3.87
CA GLU A 32 -15.01 2.82 3.76
C GLU A 32 -13.98 2.97 2.66
N LYS A 33 -14.39 3.50 1.50
CA LYS A 33 -13.50 3.68 0.36
C LYS A 33 -12.42 4.72 0.62
N ILE A 34 -12.76 5.82 1.31
CA ILE A 34 -11.78 6.81 1.74
C ILE A 34 -10.75 6.18 2.68
N ASN A 35 -11.20 5.39 3.66
CA ASN A 35 -10.29 4.70 4.58
C ASN A 35 -9.38 3.71 3.85
N GLU A 36 -9.93 2.94 2.90
CA GLU A 36 -9.16 2.02 2.05
C GLU A 36 -8.08 2.77 1.25
N ILE A 37 -8.44 3.90 0.62
CA ILE A 37 -7.50 4.75 -0.12
C ILE A 37 -6.42 5.30 0.81
N LEU A 38 -6.79 5.80 1.99
CA LEU A 38 -5.85 6.34 2.97
C LEU A 38 -4.88 5.25 3.46
N ILE A 39 -5.37 4.06 3.76
CA ILE A 39 -4.53 2.91 4.13
C ILE A 39 -3.58 2.57 2.98
N ASN A 40 -4.11 2.40 1.77
CA ASN A 40 -3.31 2.02 0.62
C ASN A 40 -2.30 3.09 0.16
N THR A 41 -2.50 4.36 0.51
CA THR A 41 -1.61 5.45 0.11
C THR A 41 -0.60 5.81 1.20
N LEU A 42 -1.05 5.89 2.45
CA LEU A 42 -0.21 6.28 3.59
C LEU A 42 0.53 5.10 4.21
N PHE A 43 -0.10 3.92 4.23
CA PHE A 43 0.46 2.68 4.78
C PHE A 43 0.85 1.69 3.69
N LYS A 44 0.87 2.12 2.41
CA LYS A 44 1.57 1.36 1.37
C LYS A 44 2.94 1.03 1.93
N GLU A 45 3.23 -0.28 2.03
CA GLU A 45 4.51 -0.78 2.49
C GLU A 45 5.56 0.13 1.88
N LYS A 46 6.29 0.86 2.73
CA LYS A 46 7.48 1.56 2.27
C LYS A 46 8.27 0.45 1.59
N LYS A 47 8.27 0.43 0.24
CA LYS A 47 9.22 -0.39 -0.51
C LYS A 47 10.53 -0.06 0.15
N SER A 48 11.08 -1.06 0.84
CA SER A 48 12.27 -0.89 1.62
C SER A 48 13.28 -0.19 0.73
N LEU A 49 13.66 1.04 1.09
CA LEU A 49 14.79 1.69 0.42
C LEU A 49 16.08 0.88 0.65
N PHE A 50 16.03 -0.07 1.59
CA PHE A 50 16.95 -1.19 1.71
C PHE A 50 16.46 -2.40 0.89
N GLY A 51 16.84 -2.39 -0.39
CA GLY A 51 17.10 -3.56 -1.22
C GLY A 51 16.13 -4.74 -1.11
N THR A 52 15.13 -4.78 -1.99
CA THR A 52 14.81 -6.05 -2.67
C THR A 52 15.97 -6.42 -3.58
N MET A 53 17.10 -6.82 -3.00
CA MET A 53 18.07 -7.61 -3.75
C MET A 53 17.38 -8.97 -3.92
N GLU A 54 17.00 -9.33 -5.15
CA GLU A 54 16.69 -10.72 -5.44
C GLU A 54 17.82 -11.57 -4.88
N LYS A 55 17.49 -12.70 -4.23
CA LYS A 55 18.52 -13.65 -3.80
C LYS A 55 19.34 -14.00 -5.04
N THR A 56 20.53 -13.44 -5.14
CA THR A 56 21.42 -13.70 -6.26
C THR A 56 21.74 -15.18 -6.21
N ASP A 57 21.37 -15.89 -7.28
CA ASP A 57 21.68 -17.30 -7.40
C ASP A 57 23.21 -17.44 -7.42
N MET A 58 23.73 -18.24 -6.50
CA MET A 58 25.18 -18.45 -6.38
C MET A 58 25.72 -19.39 -7.48
N SER A 59 24.83 -19.90 -8.35
CA SER A 59 25.19 -20.81 -9.45
C SER A 59 26.16 -20.23 -10.49
N ASP A 60 26.25 -18.91 -10.61
CA ASP A 60 27.19 -18.22 -11.52
C ASP A 60 28.43 -17.66 -10.81
N LEU A 61 28.58 -17.89 -9.50
CA LEU A 61 29.81 -17.57 -8.79
C LEU A 61 30.88 -18.59 -9.20
N ARG A 62 31.88 -18.13 -9.97
CA ARG A 62 33.05 -18.94 -10.31
C ARG A 62 33.78 -19.34 -9.02
N GLU A 63 33.83 -20.63 -8.75
CA GLU A 63 34.65 -21.18 -7.67
C GLU A 63 36.13 -20.87 -7.95
N HIS A 64 36.76 -20.11 -7.07
CA HIS A 64 38.17 -19.79 -7.12
C HIS A 64 39.02 -20.96 -6.59
N GLU A 65 38.67 -22.20 -6.91
CA GLU A 65 39.49 -23.37 -6.54
C GLU A 65 39.89 -24.27 -7.72
N ASP A 66 39.39 -24.04 -8.94
CA ASP A 66 39.82 -24.80 -10.12
C ASP A 66 40.98 -24.11 -10.87
N ARG A 67 42.07 -23.82 -10.14
CA ARG A 67 43.39 -23.59 -10.73
C ARG A 67 44.45 -24.37 -9.94
N LEU A 68 44.44 -25.69 -10.13
CA LEU A 68 45.59 -26.57 -9.90
C LEU A 68 46.15 -27.04 -11.25
#